data_AF-A0A537WHW8-F1
#
_entry.id   AF-A0A537WHW8-F1
#
_cell.length_a   1.000
_cell.length_b   1.000
_cell.length_c   1.000
_cell.angle_alpha   90.00
_cell.angle_beta   90.00
_cell.angle_gamma   90.00
#
_symmetry.space_group_name_H-M   'P 1'
#
loop_
_entity.id
_entity.type
_entity.pdbx_description
1 polymer ?
#
loop_
_entity_poly.entity_id
_entity_poly.type
_entity_poly.pdbx_seq_one_letter_code
_entity_poly.pdbx_strand_id
1 'polypeptide(L)'
;MPEAVTVWMVELSPGLAAQERRGTLSLQPDVIAFVASDGSEDLRIPVARVRKARRLRGSPVLVVAHEAGGRAVRTAFYFAQPPPLEDFRGEATEQPSPLGFRKSSRRRARRQNIGYLGTWNRQLKADIEEWEHAIRDAVRDRS
;
A
#
# COMPACT_ATOMS: atom_id res chain seq x y z
N MET A 1 0.59 4.40 -20.63
CA MET A 1 1.05 3.62 -19.45
C MET A 1 1.78 4.58 -18.54
N PRO A 2 1.55 4.53 -17.22
CA PRO A 2 2.16 5.45 -16.27
C PRO A 2 3.67 5.19 -16.18
N GLU A 3 4.43 6.24 -15.84
CA GLU A 3 5.87 6.10 -15.57
C GLU A 3 6.13 5.24 -14.33
N ALA A 4 7.27 4.54 -14.33
CA ALA A 4 7.69 3.74 -13.20
C ALA A 4 7.93 4.64 -11.97
N VAL A 5 7.44 4.21 -10.81
CA VAL A 5 7.41 5.05 -9.60
C VAL A 5 7.92 4.30 -8.38
N THR A 6 8.65 4.99 -7.50
CA THR A 6 9.06 4.42 -6.22
C THR A 6 7.87 4.36 -5.26
N VAL A 7 7.61 3.19 -4.71
CA VAL A 7 6.52 2.94 -3.75
C VAL A 7 7.01 2.12 -2.58
N TRP A 8 6.18 2.07 -1.53
CA TRP A 8 6.29 1.08 -0.48
C TRP A 8 5.18 0.05 -0.66
N MET A 9 5.56 -1.21 -0.79
CA MET A 9 4.64 -2.31 -0.96
C MET A 9 4.41 -3.02 0.37
N VAL A 10 3.14 -3.36 0.62
CA VAL A 10 2.70 -4.13 1.77
C VAL A 10 1.71 -5.19 1.31
N GLU A 11 1.99 -6.45 1.59
CA GLU A 11 1.01 -7.52 1.44
C GLU A 11 0.07 -7.55 2.65
N LEU A 12 -1.24 -7.51 2.40
CA LEU A 12 -2.28 -7.42 3.43
C LEU A 12 -2.87 -8.80 3.79
N SER A 13 -2.04 -9.85 3.77
CA SER A 13 -2.47 -11.22 4.04
C SER A 13 -2.81 -11.44 5.52
N PRO A 14 -3.97 -12.03 5.86
CA PRO A 14 -4.34 -12.31 7.25
C PRO A 14 -3.32 -13.25 7.92
N GLY A 15 -2.87 -12.89 9.13
CA GLY A 15 -2.00 -13.74 9.96
C GLY A 15 -0.49 -13.64 9.69
N LEU A 16 -0.06 -12.84 8.71
CA LEU A 16 1.35 -12.49 8.51
C LEU A 16 1.65 -11.09 9.05
N ALA A 17 2.83 -10.92 9.63
CA ALA A 17 3.31 -9.57 9.97
C ALA A 17 3.48 -8.79 8.67
N ALA A 18 2.77 -7.67 8.54
CA ALA A 18 2.90 -6.78 7.39
C ALA A 18 4.35 -6.27 7.30
N GLN A 19 5.07 -6.70 6.26
CA GLN A 19 6.42 -6.24 5.98
C GLN A 19 6.37 -5.19 4.87
N GLU A 20 6.77 -3.97 5.20
CA GLU A 20 6.86 -2.88 4.23
C GLU A 20 8.17 -3.02 3.45
N ARG A 21 8.07 -2.96 2.13
CA ARG A 21 9.22 -3.07 1.23
C ARG A 21 9.25 -1.90 0.27
N ARG A 22 10.38 -1.19 0.20
CA ARG A 22 10.58 -0.11 -0.76
C ARG A 22 11.01 -0.70 -2.10
N GLY A 23 10.46 -0.17 -3.19
CA GLY A 23 10.82 -0.63 -4.53
C GLY A 23 10.23 0.23 -5.63
N THR A 24 10.49 -0.17 -6.86
CA THR A 24 9.99 0.49 -8.07
C THR A 24 8.80 -0.29 -8.62
N LEU A 25 7.65 0.36 -8.74
CA LEU A 25 6.46 -0.15 -9.40
C LEU A 25 6.49 0.24 -10.88
N SER A 26 6.24 -0.73 -11.76
CA SER A 26 6.13 -0.55 -13.22
C SER A 26 4.93 -1.34 -13.75
N LEU A 27 4.24 -0.77 -14.75
CA LEU A 27 3.20 -1.47 -15.48
C LEU A 27 3.74 -1.90 -16.84
N GLN A 28 3.69 -3.20 -17.11
CA GLN A 28 4.02 -3.81 -18.40
C GLN A 28 2.72 -4.36 -19.03
N PRO A 29 2.71 -4.75 -20.32
CA PRO A 29 1.48 -5.18 -21.01
C PRO A 29 0.74 -6.36 -20.38
N ASP A 30 1.44 -7.23 -19.65
CA ASP A 30 0.90 -8.47 -19.06
C ASP A 30 1.12 -8.58 -17.55
N VAL A 31 1.87 -7.66 -16.94
CA VAL A 31 2.27 -7.75 -15.54
C VAL A 31 2.37 -6.38 -14.87
N ILE A 32 1.91 -6.32 -13.62
CA ILE A 32 2.27 -5.26 -12.68
C ILE A 32 3.51 -5.75 -11.94
N ALA A 33 4.64 -5.10 -12.15
CA ALA A 33 5.93 -5.51 -11.60
C ALA A 33 6.41 -4.53 -10.52
N PHE A 34 6.81 -5.07 -9.39
CA PHE A 34 7.47 -4.36 -8.31
C PHE A 34 8.86 -4.97 -8.12
N VAL A 35 9.89 -4.13 -8.24
CA VAL A 35 11.29 -4.52 -8.02
C VAL A 35 11.76 -3.95 -6.69
N ALA A 36 12.16 -4.81 -5.75
CA ALA A 36 12.56 -4.38 -4.43
C ALA A 36 13.92 -3.66 -4.46
N SER A 37 14.06 -2.57 -3.73
CA SER A 37 15.31 -1.80 -3.68
C SER A 37 16.37 -2.38 -2.74
N ASP A 38 15.97 -3.23 -1.80
CA ASP A 38 16.81 -3.80 -0.75
C ASP A 38 17.28 -5.24 -1.06
N GLY A 39 17.01 -5.74 -2.27
CA GLY A 39 17.31 -7.11 -2.67
C GLY A 39 16.36 -8.17 -2.10
N SER A 40 15.27 -7.76 -1.43
CA SER A 40 14.17 -8.67 -1.11
C SER A 40 13.43 -9.15 -2.36
N GLU A 41 12.55 -10.14 -2.21
CA GLU A 41 11.88 -10.77 -3.33
C GLU A 41 11.03 -9.79 -4.16
N ASP A 42 11.22 -9.75 -5.47
CA ASP A 42 10.36 -8.98 -6.37
C ASP A 42 8.92 -9.51 -6.38
N LEU A 43 7.96 -8.63 -6.66
CA LEU A 43 6.56 -9.02 -6.83
C LEU A 43 6.13 -8.85 -8.28
N ARG A 44 5.63 -9.93 -8.87
CA ARG A 44 5.04 -9.93 -10.22
C ARG A 44 3.58 -10.36 -10.14
N ILE A 45 2.66 -9.45 -10.46
CA ILE A 45 1.23 -9.72 -10.50
C ILE A 45 0.80 -9.78 -11.98
N PRO A 46 0.52 -10.95 -12.54
CA PRO A 46 -0.02 -11.04 -13.90
C PRO A 46 -1.34 -10.26 -13.98
N VAL A 47 -1.49 -9.42 -15.00
CA VAL A 47 -2.70 -8.60 -15.21
C VAL A 47 -3.94 -9.50 -15.29
N ALA A 48 -3.82 -10.68 -15.89
CA ALA A 48 -4.90 -11.68 -15.97
C ALA A 48 -5.35 -12.22 -14.59
N ARG A 49 -4.55 -12.06 -13.54
CA ARG A 49 -4.87 -12.46 -12.15
C ARG A 49 -5.38 -11.29 -11.31
N VAL A 50 -5.39 -10.07 -11.84
CA VAL A 50 -5.94 -8.91 -11.14
C VAL A 50 -7.46 -9.00 -11.12
N ARG A 51 -8.03 -8.97 -9.92
CA ARG A 51 -9.49 -8.96 -9.70
C ARG A 51 -10.01 -7.55 -9.48
N LYS A 52 -9.19 -6.67 -8.92
CA LYS A 52 -9.55 -5.27 -8.67
C LYS A 52 -8.31 -4.42 -8.47
N ALA A 53 -8.30 -3.23 -9.05
CA ALA A 53 -7.39 -2.15 -8.67
C ALA A 53 -8.22 -0.94 -8.25
N ARG A 54 -7.86 -0.29 -7.15
CA ARG A 54 -8.51 0.94 -6.69
C ARG A 54 -7.58 1.79 -5.85
N ARG A 55 -7.76 3.10 -5.94
CA ARG A 55 -7.22 4.04 -4.97
C ARG A 55 -8.03 4.02 -3.66
N LEU A 56 -7.34 4.15 -2.53
CA LEU A 56 -7.98 4.41 -1.24
C LEU A 56 -8.27 5.91 -1.07
N ARG A 57 -9.53 6.26 -0.77
CA ARG A 57 -9.96 7.66 -0.63
C ARG A 57 -9.25 8.33 0.54
N GLY A 58 -8.70 9.52 0.29
CA GLY A 58 -8.04 10.34 1.32
C GLY A 58 -6.62 9.87 1.67
N SER A 59 -6.07 8.91 0.93
CA SER A 59 -4.71 8.39 1.15
C SER A 59 -3.97 8.17 -0.17
N PRO A 60 -2.64 8.34 -0.20
CA PRO A 60 -1.82 8.11 -1.38
C PRO A 60 -1.53 6.61 -1.58
N VAL A 61 -2.58 5.78 -1.60
CA VAL A 61 -2.47 4.31 -1.61
C VAL A 61 -3.29 3.71 -2.75
N LEU A 62 -2.65 2.86 -3.54
CA LEU A 62 -3.27 1.97 -4.51
C LEU A 62 -3.38 0.57 -3.91
N VAL A 63 -4.56 -0.04 -3.98
CA VAL A 63 -4.76 -1.44 -3.57
C VAL A 63 -5.09 -2.28 -4.80
N VAL A 64 -4.30 -3.33 -4.99
CA VAL A 64 -4.49 -4.34 -6.03
C VAL A 64 -4.90 -5.65 -5.34
N ALA A 65 -6.11 -6.11 -5.62
CA ALA A 65 -6.58 -7.44 -5.27
C ALA A 65 -6.31 -8.38 -6.45
N HIS A 66 -5.62 -9.47 -6.19
CA HIS A 66 -5.19 -10.44 -7.20
C HIS A 66 -5.21 -11.86 -6.66
N GLU A 67 -5.02 -12.83 -7.55
CA GLU A 67 -4.86 -14.23 -7.20
C GLU A 67 -3.40 -14.67 -7.27
N ALA A 68 -2.90 -15.25 -6.18
CA ALA A 68 -1.59 -15.89 -6.11
C ALA A 68 -1.73 -17.27 -5.48
N GLY A 69 -1.19 -18.32 -6.14
CA GLY A 69 -1.28 -19.70 -5.64
C GLY A 69 -2.70 -20.18 -5.36
N GLY A 70 -3.70 -19.71 -6.12
CA GLY A 70 -5.11 -20.04 -5.92
C GLY A 70 -5.79 -19.33 -4.74
N ARG A 71 -5.11 -18.37 -4.10
CA ARG A 71 -5.64 -17.59 -2.98
C ARG A 71 -5.83 -16.13 -3.38
N ALA A 72 -6.85 -15.49 -2.80
CA ALA A 72 -7.05 -14.05 -2.93
C ALA A 72 -6.05 -13.30 -2.06
N VAL A 73 -5.21 -12.49 -2.69
CA VAL A 73 -4.21 -11.63 -2.06
C VAL A 73 -4.57 -10.18 -2.30
N ARG A 74 -4.26 -9.32 -1.32
CA ARG A 74 -4.38 -7.86 -1.46
C ARG A 74 -3.02 -7.24 -1.21
N THR A 75 -2.54 -6.48 -2.18
CA THR A 75 -1.29 -5.74 -2.08
C THR A 75 -1.59 -4.25 -2.08
N ALA A 76 -1.06 -3.54 -1.09
CA ALA A 76 -1.10 -2.08 -1.03
C ALA A 76 0.23 -1.51 -1.51
N PHE A 77 0.16 -0.49 -2.36
CA PHE A 77 1.28 0.32 -2.81
C PHE A 77 1.09 1.75 -2.31
N TYR A 78 1.95 2.18 -1.39
CA TYR A 78 1.98 3.53 -0.86
C TYR A 78 2.93 4.37 -1.71
N PHE A 79 2.39 5.43 -2.31
CA PHE A 79 3.14 6.34 -3.20
C PHE A 79 3.95 7.39 -2.43
N ALA A 80 3.80 7.41 -1.10
CA ALA A 80 4.64 8.16 -0.19
C ALA A 80 5.13 7.20 0.90
N GLN A 81 6.28 7.50 1.49
CA GLN A 81 6.78 6.73 2.63
C GLN A 81 5.73 6.73 3.75
N PRO A 82 5.25 5.55 4.21
CA PRO A 82 4.41 5.50 5.38
C PRO A 82 5.22 6.00 6.58
N PRO A 83 4.62 6.76 7.51
CA PRO A 83 5.31 7.09 8.76
C PRO A 83 5.70 5.79 9.49
N PRO A 84 6.84 5.74 10.18
CA PRO A 84 7.36 4.51 10.77
C PRO A 84 6.30 3.78 11.61
N LEU A 85 6.13 2.47 11.35
CA LEU A 85 5.16 1.63 12.05
C LEU A 85 5.49 1.36 13.53
N GLU A 86 6.56 1.92 14.08
CA GLU A 86 6.96 1.75 15.49
C GLU A 86 5.86 2.19 16.47
N ASP A 87 4.94 3.06 16.05
CA ASP A 87 3.76 3.46 16.84
C ASP A 87 2.63 2.40 16.91
N PHE A 88 2.72 1.29 16.15
CA PHE A 88 1.69 0.23 16.11
C PHE A 88 2.04 -1.01 16.94
N ARG A 89 3.27 -1.17 17.42
CA ARG A 89 3.65 -2.29 18.31
C ARG A 89 3.24 -1.99 19.76
N GLY A 90 1.94 -1.96 19.98
CA GLY A 90 1.32 -1.77 21.28
C GLY A 90 -0.13 -2.25 21.33
N GLU A 91 -0.48 -3.24 20.51
CA GLU A 91 -1.66 -4.09 20.70
C GLU A 91 -1.22 -5.40 21.37
N ALA A 92 -0.63 -5.29 22.57
CA ALA A 92 -0.58 -6.37 23.53
C ALA A 92 -1.46 -5.93 24.69
N THR A 93 -2.62 -6.57 24.80
CA THR A 93 -3.53 -6.68 25.95
C THR A 93 -3.57 -5.45 26.87
N GLU A 94 -4.64 -4.67 26.77
CA GLU A 94 -4.97 -3.60 27.72
C GLU A 94 -5.01 -4.15 29.16
N GLN A 95 -3.92 -4.02 29.90
CA GLN A 95 -3.98 -3.93 31.36
C GLN A 95 -4.02 -2.44 31.72
N PRO A 96 -5.05 -1.97 32.45
CA PRO A 96 -5.17 -0.57 32.80
C PRO A 96 -4.06 -0.21 33.82
N SER A 97 -3.06 0.54 33.38
CA SER A 97 -2.08 1.16 34.26
C SER A 97 -2.63 2.52 34.76
N PRO A 98 -2.56 2.83 36.08
CA PRO A 98 -3.36 3.89 36.70
C PRO A 98 -2.81 5.32 36.56
N LEU A 99 -1.81 5.58 35.69
CA LEU A 99 -1.29 6.94 35.45
C LEU A 99 -1.48 7.39 33.99
N GLY A 100 -2.38 8.35 33.80
CA GLY A 100 -2.99 8.77 32.52
C GLY A 100 -2.17 9.68 31.59
N PHE A 101 -0.90 9.36 31.26
CA PHE A 101 -0.09 10.19 30.36
C PHE A 101 0.19 9.59 28.96
N ARG A 102 -0.16 8.32 28.69
CA ARG A 102 0.15 7.64 27.40
C ARG A 102 -0.94 7.67 26.32
N LYS A 103 -2.15 8.19 26.61
CA LYS A 103 -3.28 8.24 25.64
C LYS A 103 -3.21 9.45 24.68
N SER A 104 -2.57 10.54 25.10
CA SER A 104 -2.45 11.79 24.34
C SER A 104 -1.48 11.68 23.15
N SER A 105 -0.36 10.96 23.32
CA SER A 105 0.66 10.80 22.26
C SER A 105 0.17 9.96 21.08
N ARG A 106 -0.52 8.83 21.32
CA ARG A 106 -1.06 7.97 20.24
C ARG A 106 -2.12 8.66 19.38
N ARG A 107 -3.02 9.44 19.98
CA ARG A 107 -4.04 10.19 19.23
C ARG A 107 -3.42 11.33 18.42
N ARG A 108 -2.33 11.92 18.92
CA ARG A 108 -1.54 12.96 18.24
C ARG A 108 -0.73 12.39 17.07
N ALA A 109 -0.09 11.23 17.25
CA ALA A 109 0.61 10.49 16.20
C ALA A 109 -0.37 10.08 15.08
N ARG A 110 -1.55 9.53 15.42
CA ARG A 110 -2.62 9.27 14.43
C ARG A 110 -3.06 10.53 13.68
N ARG A 111 -3.21 11.68 14.36
CA ARG A 111 -3.59 12.96 13.71
C ARG A 111 -2.47 13.53 12.82
N GLN A 112 -1.21 13.39 13.21
CA GLN A 112 -0.06 13.83 12.41
C GLN A 112 0.11 12.95 11.15
N ASN A 113 -0.11 11.64 11.28
CA ASN A 113 -0.07 10.69 10.16
C ASN A 113 -1.17 10.97 9.13
N ILE A 114 -2.38 11.36 9.57
CA ILE A 114 -3.47 11.79 8.69
C ILE A 114 -3.13 13.11 7.96
N GLY A 115 -2.48 14.06 8.64
CA GLY A 115 -2.05 15.33 8.04
C GLY A 115 -0.95 15.15 6.99
N TYR A 116 0.04 14.31 7.29
CA TYR A 116 1.15 13.98 6.39
C TYR A 116 0.66 13.29 5.12
N LEU A 117 -0.12 12.20 5.26
CA LEU A 117 -0.72 11.50 4.12
C LEU A 117 -1.73 12.37 3.35
N GLY A 118 -2.44 13.28 4.02
CA GLY A 118 -3.37 14.21 3.37
C GLY A 118 -2.68 15.26 2.50
N THR A 119 -1.46 15.67 2.85
CA THR A 119 -0.65 16.62 2.07
C THR A 119 -0.11 15.93 0.82
N TRP A 120 0.49 14.75 0.99
CA TRP A 120 0.95 13.91 -0.12
C TRP A 120 -0.19 13.44 -1.03
N ASN A 121 -1.36 13.12 -0.49
CA ASN A 121 -2.52 12.72 -1.29
C ASN A 121 -2.97 13.81 -2.25
N ARG A 122 -2.90 15.11 -1.90
CA ARG A 122 -3.25 16.18 -2.86
C ARG A 122 -2.30 16.22 -4.04
N GLN A 123 -1.02 15.95 -3.81
CA GLN A 123 0.02 15.99 -4.84
C GLN A 123 0.01 14.73 -5.70
N LEU A 124 -0.11 13.55 -5.09
CA LEU A 124 0.01 12.25 -5.75
C LEU A 124 -1.32 11.70 -6.28
N LYS A 125 -2.44 12.40 -6.04
CA LYS A 125 -3.77 11.91 -6.44
C LYS A 125 -3.83 11.61 -7.94
N ALA A 126 -3.33 12.54 -8.77
CA ALA A 126 -3.38 12.39 -10.22
C ALA A 126 -2.59 11.15 -10.66
N ASP A 127 -1.36 11.00 -10.17
CA ASP A 127 -0.51 9.84 -10.48
C ASP A 127 -1.18 8.53 -10.08
N ILE A 128 -1.76 8.45 -8.87
CA ILE A 128 -2.39 7.21 -8.41
C ILE A 128 -3.67 6.91 -9.21
N GLU A 129 -4.42 7.94 -9.62
CA GLU A 129 -5.60 7.78 -10.49
C GLU A 129 -5.20 7.33 -11.89
N GLU A 130 -4.10 7.85 -12.44
CA GLU A 130 -3.52 7.35 -13.69
C GLU A 130 -3.13 5.87 -13.57
N TRP A 131 -2.47 5.49 -12.47
CA TRP A 131 -2.13 4.09 -12.18
C TRP A 131 -3.36 3.19 -12.03
N GLU A 132 -4.39 3.63 -11.31
CA GLU A 132 -5.65 2.89 -11.20
C GLU A 132 -6.28 2.67 -12.59
N HIS A 133 -6.39 3.72 -13.39
CA HIS A 133 -6.98 3.65 -14.73
C HIS A 133 -6.17 2.74 -15.65
N ALA A 134 -4.85 2.89 -15.70
CA ALA A 134 -3.99 2.09 -16.56
C ALA A 134 -4.06 0.59 -16.23
N ILE A 135 -4.11 0.23 -14.94
CA ILE A 135 -4.29 -1.18 -14.54
C ILE A 135 -5.68 -1.68 -14.96
N ARG A 136 -6.73 -0.87 -14.77
CA ARG A 136 -8.10 -1.26 -15.14
C ARG A 136 -8.27 -1.42 -16.64
N ASP A 137 -7.68 -0.54 -17.44
CA ASP A 137 -7.69 -0.64 -18.89
C ASP A 137 -6.92 -1.89 -19.34
N ALA A 138 -5.74 -2.15 -18.78
CA ALA A 138 -4.98 -3.37 -19.09
C ALA A 138 -5.74 -4.66 -18.73
N VAL A 139 -6.52 -4.65 -17.65
CA VAL A 139 -7.39 -5.78 -17.29
C VAL A 139 -8.55 -5.94 -18.28
N ARG A 140 -9.18 -4.83 -18.69
CA ARG A 140 -10.31 -4.85 -19.64
C ARG A 140 -9.87 -5.33 -21.02
N ASP A 141 -8.70 -4.92 -21.49
CA ASP A 141 -8.20 -5.31 -22.82
C ASP A 141 -7.83 -6.81 -22.91
N ARG A 142 -7.84 -7.52 -21.77
CA ARG A 142 -7.54 -8.95 -21.64
C ARG A 142 -8.79 -9.83 -21.44
N SER A 143 -9.93 -9.24 -21.09
CA SER A 143 -11.20 -9.94 -20.83
C SER A 143 -12.07 -10.03 -22.07
#